data_AF-A0AAJ0E1S6-F1
#
_entry.id   AF-A0AAJ0E1S6-F1
#
_cell.length_a   1.000
_cell.length_b   1.000
_cell.length_c   1.000
_cell.angle_alpha   90.00
_cell.angle_beta   90.00
_cell.angle_gamma   90.00
#
_symmetry.space_group_name_H-M   'P 1'
#
loop_
_entity.id
_entity.type
_entity.pdbx_description
1 polymer ?
#
loop_
_entity_poly.entity_id
_entity_poly.type
_entity_poly.pdbx_seq_one_letter_code
_entity_poly.pdbx_strand_id
1 'polypeptide(L)'
;MATRLLRRNIKILVINANSSEDMTRGMEKAIQAMPLHDSLEIHTYTAPPASPASINDDADIKLSTEVVMNDLAKSGKLQDFDGVLVACYSVHTLVEQLSQQFHSSLAVAGIFEASILTATSLLPHSSDPSLASKWGVVTTGEFWEKHLSQGVKGYLGQSEQSENVKFGGVASTGLTAGDFHHVSPAEVRVKLEQATKKLLSSGDVRCVVMGCAGMAGLEEIIRSSANDVYGPEKGSQVFIVDGVKAGILQLEQTVRSRRLFQN
;
A
#
# COMPACT_ATOMS: atom_id res chain seq x y z
N MET A 1 -2.99 8.42 46.76
CA MET A 1 -3.67 7.51 45.81
C MET A 1 -2.74 7.33 44.62
N ALA A 2 -2.54 6.11 44.13
CA ALA A 2 -1.76 5.84 42.92
C ALA A 2 -2.70 5.40 41.80
N THR A 3 -2.64 6.07 40.65
CA THR A 3 -3.37 5.67 39.44
C THR A 3 -2.56 4.63 38.67
N ARG A 4 -3.23 3.75 37.93
CA ARG A 4 -2.60 2.73 37.07
C ARG A 4 -3.24 2.77 35.70
N LEU A 5 -2.42 2.85 34.65
CA LEU A 5 -2.86 2.75 33.27
C LEU A 5 -3.15 1.28 32.95
N LEU A 6 -4.41 0.95 32.62
CA LEU A 6 -4.81 -0.42 32.29
C LEU A 6 -4.77 -0.70 30.78
N ARG A 7 -4.91 0.33 29.95
CA ARG A 7 -4.87 0.24 28.48
C ARG A 7 -4.28 1.53 27.92
N ARG A 8 -3.47 1.40 26.87
CA ARG A 8 -2.96 2.53 26.08
C ARG A 8 -3.45 2.39 24.65
N ASN A 9 -3.71 3.52 24.01
CA ASN A 9 -4.02 3.58 22.58
C ASN A 9 -2.85 3.04 21.74
N ILE A 10 -3.14 2.68 20.50
CA ILE A 10 -2.13 2.39 19.48
C ILE A 10 -1.90 3.67 18.69
N LYS A 11 -0.64 4.08 18.54
CA LYS A 11 -0.26 5.25 17.75
C LYS A 11 0.44 4.83 16.47
N ILE A 12 -0.11 5.20 15.33
CA ILE A 12 0.46 4.93 14.00
C ILE A 12 0.86 6.24 13.33
N LEU A 13 2.07 6.29 12.78
CA LEU A 13 2.52 7.35 11.88
C LEU A 13 2.46 6.87 10.43
N VAL A 14 1.67 7.53 9.60
CA VAL A 14 1.60 7.31 8.15
C VAL A 14 2.52 8.31 7.46
N ILE A 15 3.57 7.80 6.84
CA ILE A 15 4.63 8.60 6.20
C ILE A 15 4.35 8.69 4.71
N ASN A 16 4.04 9.89 4.23
CA ASN A 16 4.24 10.24 2.84
C ASN A 16 5.75 10.48 2.61
N ALA A 17 6.39 9.62 1.81
CA ALA A 17 7.81 9.74 1.54
C ALA A 17 8.15 10.87 0.54
N ASN A 18 7.17 11.39 -0.21
CA ASN A 18 7.35 12.54 -1.09
C ASN A 18 6.91 13.85 -0.41
N SER A 19 7.27 14.98 -1.03
CA SER A 19 6.99 16.33 -0.50
C SER A 19 5.63 16.90 -0.90
N SER A 20 4.74 16.10 -1.51
CA SER A 20 3.41 16.56 -1.92
C SER A 20 2.40 16.53 -0.78
N GLU A 21 2.01 17.73 -0.34
CA GLU A 21 0.92 17.88 0.63
C GLU A 21 -0.45 17.45 0.07
N ASP A 22 -0.65 17.52 -1.26
CA ASP A 22 -1.88 17.02 -1.88
C ASP A 22 -2.02 15.51 -1.75
N MET A 23 -0.92 14.77 -1.92
CA MET A 23 -0.92 13.33 -1.69
C MET A 23 -1.21 13.00 -0.23
N THR A 24 -0.62 13.74 0.71
CA THR A 24 -0.91 13.59 2.15
C THR A 24 -2.39 13.82 2.45
N ARG A 25 -2.98 14.92 1.95
CA ARG A 25 -4.41 15.21 2.09
C ARG A 25 -5.30 14.12 1.47
N GLY A 26 -4.89 13.54 0.35
CA GLY A 26 -5.58 12.40 -0.27
C GLY A 26 -5.65 11.19 0.67
N MET A 27 -4.52 10.86 1.29
CA MET A 27 -4.45 9.78 2.28
C MET A 27 -5.27 10.09 3.53
N GLU A 28 -5.23 11.32 4.04
CA GLU A 28 -6.05 11.74 5.20
C GLU A 28 -7.54 11.51 4.95
N LYS A 29 -8.04 11.86 3.75
CA LYS A 29 -9.43 11.57 3.37
C LYS A 29 -9.72 10.06 3.34
N ALA A 30 -8.81 9.26 2.78
CA ALA A 30 -8.96 7.82 2.74
C ALA A 30 -9.02 7.19 4.15
N ILE A 31 -8.20 7.71 5.07
CA ILE A 31 -8.13 7.29 6.48
C ILE A 31 -9.40 7.70 7.24
N GLN A 32 -9.86 8.94 7.06
CA GLN A 32 -11.07 9.45 7.71
C GLN A 32 -12.34 8.68 7.31
N ALA A 33 -12.35 8.08 6.12
CA ALA A 33 -13.46 7.25 5.65
C ALA A 33 -13.45 5.82 6.23
N MET A 34 -12.41 5.42 6.96
CA MET A 34 -12.32 4.08 7.54
C MET A 34 -13.15 3.97 8.83
N PRO A 35 -13.85 2.84 9.07
CA PRO A 35 -14.56 2.58 10.32
C PRO A 35 -13.58 2.13 11.42
N LEU A 36 -12.73 3.05 11.88
CA LEU A 36 -11.69 2.77 12.88
C LEU A 36 -12.23 2.88 14.31
N HIS A 37 -11.60 2.15 15.25
CA HIS A 37 -11.87 2.27 16.67
C HIS A 37 -11.19 3.51 17.28
N ASP A 38 -11.86 4.16 18.24
CA ASP A 38 -11.34 5.33 18.98
C ASP A 38 -10.00 5.11 19.69
N SER A 39 -9.59 3.85 19.90
CA SER A 39 -8.30 3.52 20.52
C SER A 39 -7.11 3.58 19.56
N LEU A 40 -7.33 3.94 18.29
CA LEU A 40 -6.31 4.07 17.27
C LEU A 40 -6.07 5.54 16.93
N GLU A 41 -4.88 6.04 17.27
CA GLU A 41 -4.42 7.39 16.91
C GLU A 41 -3.58 7.30 15.64
N ILE A 42 -3.97 8.03 14.60
CA ILE A 42 -3.27 8.05 13.32
C ILE A 42 -2.77 9.46 13.05
N HIS A 43 -1.47 9.57 12.80
CA HIS A 43 -0.80 10.81 12.45
C HIS A 43 -0.25 10.69 11.04
N THR A 44 -0.27 11.78 10.29
CA THR A 44 0.35 11.88 8.96
C THR A 44 1.65 12.67 9.04
N TYR A 45 2.57 12.34 8.14
CA TYR A 45 3.82 13.05 7.93
C TYR A 45 4.03 13.26 6.44
N THR A 46 4.34 14.50 6.03
CA THR A 46 4.79 14.83 4.69
C THR A 46 6.30 15.05 4.71
N ALA A 47 7.03 14.43 3.78
CA ALA A 47 8.47 14.62 3.68
C ALA A 47 8.82 16.09 3.36
N PRO A 48 9.97 16.60 3.81
CA PRO A 48 10.34 18.00 3.56
C PRO A 48 10.61 18.24 2.06
N PRO A 49 10.64 19.52 1.61
CA PRO A 49 10.83 19.87 0.19
C PRO A 49 12.10 19.35 -0.49
N ALA A 50 13.09 18.90 0.30
CA ALA A 50 14.28 18.23 -0.22
C ALA A 50 13.99 16.82 -0.79
N SER A 51 12.86 16.21 -0.39
CA SER A 51 12.38 14.96 -0.94
C SER A 51 11.69 15.20 -2.30
N PRO A 52 11.72 14.24 -3.25
CA PRO A 52 11.01 14.36 -4.51
C PRO A 52 9.54 14.75 -4.32
N ALA A 53 9.01 15.58 -5.21
CA ALA A 53 7.57 15.92 -5.21
C ALA A 53 6.69 14.73 -5.57
N SER A 54 7.23 13.79 -6.33
CA SER A 54 6.63 12.50 -6.68
C SER A 54 7.76 11.47 -6.79
N ILE A 55 7.49 10.23 -6.39
CA ILE A 55 8.43 9.12 -6.48
C ILE A 55 8.05 8.28 -7.70
N ASN A 56 8.92 8.21 -8.69
CA ASN A 56 8.65 7.56 -9.98
C ASN A 56 9.65 6.46 -10.35
N ASP A 57 10.79 6.38 -9.67
CA ASP A 57 11.85 5.40 -9.92
C ASP A 57 12.69 5.08 -8.67
N ASP A 58 13.72 4.24 -8.85
CA ASP A 58 14.66 3.84 -7.79
C ASP A 58 15.51 4.99 -7.22
N ALA A 59 15.81 6.02 -8.03
CA ALA A 59 16.59 7.16 -7.58
C ALA A 59 15.75 8.01 -6.62
N ASP A 60 14.47 8.22 -6.95
CA ASP A 60 13.51 8.89 -6.07
C ASP A 60 13.28 8.11 -4.76
N ILE A 61 13.20 6.78 -4.80
CA ILE A 61 13.07 5.94 -3.60
C ILE A 61 14.28 6.12 -2.68
N LYS A 62 15.50 6.13 -3.24
CA LYS A 62 16.73 6.31 -2.45
C LYS A 62 16.81 7.71 -1.86
N LEU A 63 16.55 8.74 -2.66
CA LEU A 63 16.60 10.13 -2.21
C LEU A 63 15.56 10.41 -1.12
N SER A 64 14.30 10.00 -1.32
CA SER A 64 13.25 10.16 -0.32
C SER A 64 13.59 9.43 0.98
N THR A 65 14.17 8.23 0.91
CA THR A 65 14.62 7.48 2.09
C THR A 65 15.68 8.26 2.87
N GLU A 66 16.72 8.77 2.20
CA GLU A 66 17.77 9.56 2.85
C GLU A 66 17.20 10.80 3.53
N VAL A 67 16.36 11.55 2.80
CA VAL A 67 15.77 12.79 3.29
C VAL A 67 14.87 12.53 4.51
N VAL A 68 13.98 11.54 4.43
CA VAL A 68 13.03 11.23 5.51
C VAL A 68 13.76 10.68 6.74
N MET A 69 14.76 9.80 6.58
CA MET A 69 15.55 9.29 7.70
C MET A 69 16.29 10.41 8.43
N ASN A 70 16.91 11.33 7.68
CA ASN A 70 17.63 12.47 8.24
C ASN A 70 16.69 13.44 8.98
N ASP A 71 15.49 13.66 8.48
CA ASP A 71 14.50 14.54 9.10
C ASP A 71 13.90 13.93 10.37
N LEU A 72 13.48 12.66 10.31
CA LEU A 72 12.91 11.95 11.45
C LEU A 72 13.93 11.79 12.58
N ALA A 73 15.20 11.52 12.26
CA ALA A 73 16.27 11.43 13.26
C ALA A 73 16.46 12.74 14.04
N LYS A 74 16.34 13.90 13.38
CA LYS A 74 16.43 15.21 14.04
C LYS A 74 15.24 15.49 14.96
N SER A 75 14.06 14.99 14.59
CA SER A 75 12.83 15.24 15.33
C SER A 75 12.71 14.43 16.62
N GLY A 76 13.31 13.23 16.67
CA GLY A 76 13.13 12.27 17.77
C GLY A 76 11.71 11.70 17.91
N LYS A 77 10.78 12.05 17.02
CA LYS A 77 9.33 11.77 17.18
C LYS A 77 8.94 10.31 16.97
N LEU A 78 9.79 9.51 16.31
CA LEU A 78 9.47 8.10 16.03
C LEU A 78 9.22 7.27 17.30
N GLN A 79 9.85 7.64 18.42
CA GLN A 79 9.70 6.95 19.70
C GLN A 79 8.30 7.09 20.33
N ASP A 80 7.50 8.05 19.86
CA ASP A 80 6.15 8.30 20.36
C ASP A 80 5.10 7.39 19.68
N PHE A 81 5.50 6.63 18.67
CA PHE A 81 4.62 5.76 17.89
C PHE A 81 4.85 4.28 18.20
N ASP A 82 3.79 3.49 18.09
CA ASP A 82 3.86 2.04 18.16
C ASP A 82 4.10 1.41 16.78
N GLY A 83 3.71 2.12 15.71
CA GLY A 83 3.96 1.68 14.35
C GLY A 83 4.12 2.81 13.34
N VAL A 84 4.82 2.49 12.25
CA VAL A 84 5.00 3.35 11.07
C VAL A 84 4.52 2.63 9.83
N LEU A 85 3.73 3.34 9.02
CA LEU A 85 3.31 2.93 7.69
C LEU A 85 3.94 3.84 6.64
N VAL A 86 4.79 3.30 5.77
CA VAL A 86 5.32 4.05 4.61
C VAL A 86 4.31 4.00 3.47
N ALA A 87 3.75 5.14 3.13
CA ALA A 87 2.65 5.28 2.17
C ALA A 87 3.13 5.62 0.75
N CYS A 88 4.13 4.87 0.29
CA CYS A 88 4.54 4.83 -1.11
C CYS A 88 4.41 3.39 -1.61
N TYR A 89 3.73 3.19 -2.74
CA TYR A 89 3.49 1.85 -3.27
C TYR A 89 4.70 1.39 -4.10
N SER A 90 5.73 0.96 -3.41
CA SER A 90 6.98 0.47 -4.00
C SER A 90 7.69 -0.48 -3.03
N VAL A 91 8.72 -1.17 -3.51
CA VAL A 91 9.73 -1.79 -2.64
C VAL A 91 10.60 -0.67 -2.04
N HIS A 92 10.06 0.07 -1.08
CA HIS A 92 10.64 1.31 -0.61
C HIS A 92 11.73 1.06 0.43
N THR A 93 12.96 1.52 0.18
CA THR A 93 14.10 1.26 1.08
C THR A 93 13.92 1.86 2.49
N LEU A 94 13.13 2.93 2.63
CA LEU A 94 12.69 3.45 3.93
C LEU A 94 12.03 2.39 4.83
N VAL A 95 11.23 1.47 4.28
CA VAL A 95 10.59 0.40 5.08
C VAL A 95 11.64 -0.51 5.70
N GLU A 96 12.62 -0.93 4.90
CA GLU A 96 13.72 -1.78 5.35
C GLU A 96 14.55 -1.07 6.43
N GLN A 97 14.97 0.17 6.17
CA GLN A 97 15.83 0.91 7.11
C GLN A 97 15.14 1.16 8.45
N LEU A 98 13.88 1.61 8.44
CA LEU A 98 13.11 1.82 9.67
C LEU A 98 12.88 0.51 10.42
N SER A 99 12.56 -0.57 9.70
CA SER A 99 12.33 -1.89 10.30
C SER A 99 13.58 -2.44 10.97
N GLN A 100 14.74 -2.33 10.33
CA GLN A 100 16.01 -2.78 10.89
C GLN A 100 16.47 -1.92 12.07
N GLN A 101 16.40 -0.59 11.93
CA GLN A 101 16.89 0.34 12.95
C GLN A 101 16.02 0.35 14.21
N PHE A 102 14.69 0.20 14.07
CA PHE A 102 13.74 0.28 15.18
C PHE A 102 13.03 -1.05 15.49
N HIS A 103 13.63 -2.18 15.09
CA HIS A 103 13.03 -3.51 15.17
C HIS A 103 12.46 -3.86 16.55
N SER A 104 13.09 -3.41 17.64
CA SER A 104 12.71 -3.73 19.01
C SER A 104 11.51 -2.93 19.52
N SER A 105 11.30 -1.71 19.03
CA SER A 105 10.31 -0.77 19.59
C SER A 105 9.16 -0.45 18.64
N LEU A 106 9.34 -0.62 17.33
CA LEU A 106 8.43 -0.10 16.32
C LEU A 106 7.95 -1.21 15.37
N ALA A 107 6.65 -1.28 15.13
CA ALA A 107 6.12 -2.04 14.00
C ALA A 107 6.28 -1.21 12.71
N VAL A 108 6.85 -1.78 11.66
CA VAL A 108 7.08 -1.05 10.39
C VAL A 108 6.51 -1.86 9.24
N ALA A 109 5.75 -1.21 8.36
CA ALA A 109 5.29 -1.77 7.10
C ALA A 109 5.24 -0.68 6.02
N GLY A 110 5.34 -1.07 4.75
CA GLY A 110 4.91 -0.24 3.64
C GLY A 110 3.52 -0.64 3.17
N ILE A 111 2.86 0.26 2.43
CA ILE A 111 1.57 -0.05 1.82
C ILE A 111 1.68 -1.14 0.75
N PHE A 112 2.88 -1.33 0.17
CA PHE A 112 3.17 -2.42 -0.75
C PHE A 112 3.03 -3.78 -0.06
N GLU A 113 3.79 -4.00 1.03
CA GLU A 113 3.80 -5.25 1.79
C GLU A 113 2.42 -5.56 2.40
N ALA A 114 1.79 -4.53 3.00
CA ALA A 114 0.48 -4.69 3.61
C ALA A 114 -0.61 -5.07 2.60
N SER A 115 -0.52 -4.55 1.38
CA SER A 115 -1.46 -4.89 0.32
C SER A 115 -1.28 -6.31 -0.18
N ILE A 116 -0.05 -6.83 -0.25
CA ILE A 116 0.22 -8.22 -0.63
C ILE A 116 -0.46 -9.18 0.35
N LEU A 117 -0.27 -8.96 1.66
CA LEU A 117 -0.86 -9.80 2.71
C LEU A 117 -2.39 -9.74 2.68
N THR A 118 -2.93 -8.53 2.55
CA THR A 118 -4.38 -8.29 2.53
C THR A 118 -5.03 -8.89 1.29
N ALA A 119 -4.44 -8.67 0.11
CA ALA A 119 -4.97 -9.23 -1.13
C ALA A 119 -4.94 -10.76 -1.10
N THR A 120 -3.87 -11.36 -0.56
CA THR A 120 -3.75 -12.81 -0.42
C THR A 120 -4.77 -13.40 0.56
N SER A 121 -5.07 -12.72 1.66
CA SER A 121 -6.05 -13.18 2.65
C SER A 121 -7.50 -13.05 2.19
N LEU A 122 -7.79 -12.14 1.26
CA LEU A 122 -9.13 -11.95 0.68
C LEU A 122 -9.46 -12.95 -0.43
N LEU A 123 -8.46 -13.70 -0.94
CA LEU A 123 -8.71 -14.70 -1.96
C LEU A 123 -9.49 -15.90 -1.39
N PRO A 124 -10.42 -16.49 -2.15
CA PRO A 124 -10.99 -17.79 -1.81
C PRO A 124 -9.89 -18.84 -1.62
N HIS A 125 -10.03 -19.64 -0.58
CA HIS A 125 -9.13 -20.78 -0.36
C HIS A 125 -9.44 -21.89 -1.38
N SER A 126 -8.40 -22.39 -2.03
CA SER A 126 -8.45 -23.60 -2.86
C SER A 126 -7.26 -24.49 -2.52
N SER A 127 -7.51 -25.79 -2.34
CA SER A 127 -6.46 -26.81 -2.26
C SER A 127 -5.97 -27.26 -3.64
N ASP A 128 -6.71 -26.95 -4.71
CA ASP A 128 -6.33 -27.22 -6.09
C ASP A 128 -5.70 -25.96 -6.71
N PRO A 129 -4.40 -25.99 -7.06
CA PRO A 129 -3.71 -24.86 -7.70
C PRO A 129 -4.34 -24.43 -9.03
N SER A 130 -4.99 -25.33 -9.76
CA SER A 130 -5.65 -25.00 -11.04
C SER A 130 -6.91 -24.14 -10.88
N LEU A 131 -7.48 -24.14 -9.67
CA LEU A 131 -8.65 -23.34 -9.28
C LEU A 131 -8.25 -22.13 -8.44
N ALA A 132 -6.95 -21.83 -8.31
CA ALA A 132 -6.48 -20.71 -7.51
C ALA A 132 -6.94 -19.39 -8.14
N SER A 133 -7.77 -18.64 -7.40
CA SER A 133 -8.02 -17.25 -7.70
C SER A 133 -6.75 -16.42 -7.53
N LYS A 134 -6.69 -15.30 -8.24
CA LYS A 134 -5.54 -14.40 -8.28
C LYS A 134 -5.86 -13.04 -7.69
N TRP A 135 -4.84 -12.36 -7.21
CA TRP A 135 -4.85 -10.93 -6.98
C TRP A 135 -3.82 -10.26 -7.89
N GLY A 136 -3.95 -8.96 -8.14
CA GLY A 136 -2.95 -8.22 -8.92
C GLY A 136 -2.96 -6.73 -8.63
N VAL A 137 -2.02 -6.01 -9.23
CA VAL A 137 -1.82 -4.58 -9.00
C VAL A 137 -2.10 -3.79 -10.26
N VAL A 138 -2.85 -2.68 -10.13
CA VAL A 138 -2.92 -1.66 -11.17
C VAL A 138 -2.13 -0.43 -10.70
N THR A 139 -1.15 0.03 -11.48
CA THR A 139 -0.17 1.05 -11.07
C THR A 139 -0.04 2.17 -12.12
N THR A 140 0.89 3.10 -11.88
CA THR A 140 1.11 4.30 -12.67
C THR A 140 1.96 3.99 -13.91
N GLY A 141 3.27 4.22 -13.85
CA GLY A 141 4.20 4.08 -14.97
C GLY A 141 4.72 2.66 -15.19
N GLU A 142 5.33 2.43 -16.36
CA GLU A 142 5.80 1.12 -16.81
C GLU A 142 6.96 0.55 -15.96
N PHE A 143 7.80 1.44 -15.40
CA PHE A 143 8.86 1.08 -14.44
C PHE A 143 8.35 0.14 -13.33
N TRP A 144 7.14 0.43 -12.83
CA TRP A 144 6.55 -0.30 -11.72
C TRP A 144 6.13 -1.73 -12.07
N GLU A 145 5.87 -2.06 -13.34
CA GLU A 145 5.46 -3.43 -13.71
C GLU A 145 6.53 -4.45 -13.30
N LYS A 146 7.79 -4.18 -13.65
CA LYS A 146 8.92 -5.04 -13.30
C LYS A 146 9.27 -4.93 -11.81
N HIS A 147 9.40 -3.70 -11.30
CA HIS A 147 9.79 -3.43 -9.91
C HIS A 147 8.88 -4.13 -8.91
N LEU A 148 7.57 -3.95 -9.06
CA LEU A 148 6.57 -4.51 -8.15
C LEU A 148 6.44 -6.02 -8.34
N SER A 149 6.51 -6.54 -9.58
CA SER A 149 6.44 -7.98 -9.81
C SER A 149 7.59 -8.74 -9.15
N GLN A 150 8.81 -8.20 -9.21
CA GLN A 150 9.97 -8.76 -8.50
C GLN A 150 9.85 -8.58 -6.99
N GLY A 151 9.39 -7.40 -6.55
CA GLY A 151 9.14 -7.10 -5.14
C GLY A 151 8.17 -8.08 -4.47
N VAL A 152 7.10 -8.49 -5.16
CA VAL A 152 6.12 -9.45 -4.63
C VAL A 152 6.78 -10.80 -4.36
N LYS A 153 7.61 -11.27 -5.29
CA LYS A 153 8.37 -12.52 -5.11
C LYS A 153 9.34 -12.41 -3.93
N GLY A 154 10.11 -11.33 -3.88
CA GLY A 154 11.07 -11.08 -2.79
C GLY A 154 10.40 -11.05 -1.41
N TYR A 155 9.29 -10.32 -1.29
CA TYR A 155 8.57 -10.19 -0.02
C TYR A 155 7.95 -11.51 0.45
N LEU A 156 7.47 -12.35 -0.48
CA LEU A 156 6.90 -13.67 -0.16
C LEU A 156 7.96 -14.77 0.01
N GLY A 157 9.26 -14.45 -0.03
CA GLY A 157 10.34 -15.43 0.08
C GLY A 157 10.39 -16.41 -1.10
N GLN A 158 9.86 -16.00 -2.25
CA GLN A 158 9.74 -16.80 -3.45
C GLN A 158 11.01 -16.66 -4.33
N SER A 159 11.49 -17.78 -4.90
CA SER A 159 12.60 -17.72 -5.87
C SER A 159 12.19 -17.01 -7.16
N GLU A 160 13.12 -16.29 -7.80
CA GLU A 160 12.82 -15.48 -9.00
C GLU A 160 12.19 -16.30 -10.14
N GLN A 161 12.63 -17.55 -10.32
CA GLN A 161 12.19 -18.43 -11.42
C GLN A 161 10.87 -19.15 -11.14
N SER A 162 10.38 -19.14 -9.89
CA SER A 162 9.13 -19.83 -9.57
C SER A 162 7.90 -18.99 -9.96
N GLU A 163 6.79 -19.68 -10.21
CA GLU A 163 5.49 -19.04 -10.46
C GLU A 163 4.74 -18.79 -9.15
N ASN A 164 3.98 -17.69 -9.11
CA ASN A 164 3.03 -17.43 -8.03
C ASN A 164 1.62 -17.59 -8.57
N VAL A 165 1.00 -18.75 -8.32
CA VAL A 165 -0.34 -19.07 -8.84
C VAL A 165 -1.43 -18.13 -8.32
N LYS A 166 -1.19 -17.40 -7.23
CA LYS A 166 -2.12 -16.42 -6.64
C LYS A 166 -1.87 -14.99 -7.11
N PHE A 167 -0.82 -14.72 -7.87
CA PHE A 167 -0.50 -13.37 -8.34
C PHE A 167 -0.70 -13.26 -9.86
N GLY A 168 -1.65 -12.43 -10.26
CA GLY A 168 -2.02 -12.13 -11.65
C GLY A 168 -1.14 -11.10 -12.33
N GLY A 169 -0.14 -10.55 -11.62
CA GLY A 169 0.82 -9.59 -12.16
C GLY A 169 0.47 -8.12 -11.85
N VAL A 170 1.16 -7.24 -12.57
CA VAL A 170 1.07 -5.78 -12.44
C VAL A 170 0.71 -5.21 -13.81
N ALA A 171 -0.27 -4.31 -13.86
CA ALA A 171 -0.62 -3.56 -15.06
C ALA A 171 -0.48 -2.06 -14.82
N SER A 172 0.32 -1.40 -15.63
CA SER A 172 0.51 0.06 -15.57
C SER A 172 -0.51 0.80 -16.43
N THR A 173 -0.87 2.01 -15.99
CA THR A 173 -1.70 2.96 -16.74
C THR A 173 -0.89 3.74 -17.79
N GLY A 174 0.44 3.76 -17.64
CA GLY A 174 1.34 4.58 -18.44
C GLY A 174 1.36 6.06 -18.02
N LEU A 175 0.67 6.42 -16.93
CA LEU A 175 0.71 7.74 -16.30
C LEU A 175 1.78 7.76 -15.19
N THR A 176 2.30 8.91 -14.81
CA THR A 176 3.12 9.07 -13.60
C THR A 176 2.24 9.25 -12.36
N ALA A 177 2.82 9.16 -11.15
CA ALA A 177 2.03 9.39 -9.93
C ALA A 177 1.54 10.85 -9.80
N GLY A 178 2.33 11.82 -10.28
CA GLY A 178 1.93 13.22 -10.33
C GLY A 178 0.78 13.49 -11.31
N ASP A 179 0.66 12.71 -12.39
CA ASP A 179 -0.36 12.91 -13.42
C ASP A 179 -1.78 12.75 -12.91
N PHE A 180 -2.02 11.93 -11.87
CA PHE A 180 -3.34 11.76 -11.26
C PHE A 180 -3.92 13.07 -10.68
N HIS A 181 -3.09 14.09 -10.49
CA HIS A 181 -3.50 15.41 -10.02
C HIS A 181 -3.46 16.50 -11.11
N HIS A 182 -2.83 16.24 -12.26
CA HIS A 182 -2.60 17.24 -13.31
C HIS A 182 -3.28 16.90 -14.65
N VAL A 183 -3.60 15.63 -14.88
CA VAL A 183 -4.28 15.13 -16.08
C VAL A 183 -5.80 15.16 -15.88
N SER A 184 -6.54 15.26 -16.98
CA SER A 184 -8.00 15.30 -16.92
C SER A 184 -8.57 14.01 -16.28
N PRO A 185 -9.65 14.10 -15.47
CA PRO A 185 -10.30 12.91 -14.90
C PRO A 185 -10.75 11.89 -15.95
N ALA A 186 -11.13 12.36 -17.16
CA ALA A 186 -11.52 11.49 -18.26
C ALA A 186 -10.35 10.64 -18.78
N GLU A 187 -9.17 11.23 -18.91
CA GLU A 187 -7.98 10.51 -19.35
C GLU A 187 -7.47 9.53 -18.29
N VAL A 188 -7.44 9.94 -17.01
CA VAL A 188 -7.15 9.04 -15.88
C VAL A 188 -8.08 7.83 -15.91
N ARG A 189 -9.38 8.06 -16.12
CA ARG A 189 -10.38 7.00 -16.23
C ARG A 189 -10.05 6.02 -17.36
N VAL A 190 -9.86 6.52 -18.58
CA VAL A 190 -9.58 5.66 -19.75
C VAL A 190 -8.33 4.80 -19.52
N LYS A 191 -7.24 5.39 -19.01
CA LYS A 191 -5.99 4.67 -18.76
C LYS A 191 -6.12 3.64 -17.65
N LEU A 192 -6.84 3.97 -16.58
CA LEU A 192 -7.09 3.06 -15.46
C LEU A 192 -7.99 1.89 -15.87
N GLU A 193 -9.03 2.14 -16.69
CA GLU A 193 -9.88 1.08 -17.24
C GLU A 193 -9.06 0.12 -18.10
N GLN A 194 -8.20 0.64 -19.00
CA GLN A 194 -7.35 -0.17 -19.86
C GLN A 194 -6.39 -1.06 -19.05
N ALA A 195 -5.70 -0.49 -18.06
CA ALA A 195 -4.79 -1.24 -17.19
C ALA A 195 -5.53 -2.31 -16.38
N THR A 196 -6.71 -1.96 -15.84
CA THR A 196 -7.54 -2.91 -15.09
C THR A 196 -8.01 -4.06 -15.99
N LYS A 197 -8.51 -3.78 -17.19
CA LYS A 197 -8.95 -4.81 -18.14
C LYS A 197 -7.78 -5.72 -18.57
N LYS A 198 -6.59 -5.16 -18.79
CA LYS A 198 -5.35 -5.93 -19.03
C LYS A 198 -5.07 -6.89 -17.87
N LEU A 199 -5.13 -6.41 -16.62
CA LEU A 199 -4.91 -7.24 -15.45
C LEU A 199 -5.96 -8.36 -15.31
N LEU A 200 -7.24 -8.03 -15.43
CA LEU A 200 -8.34 -8.99 -15.29
C LEU A 200 -8.34 -10.08 -16.38
N SER A 201 -7.65 -9.83 -17.51
CA SER A 201 -7.48 -10.83 -18.57
C SER A 201 -6.44 -11.90 -18.23
N SER A 202 -5.73 -11.80 -17.09
CA SER A 202 -4.66 -12.75 -16.68
C SER A 202 -5.14 -14.00 -15.93
N GLY A 203 -6.46 -14.18 -15.79
CA GLY A 203 -7.10 -15.35 -15.18
C GLY A 203 -8.24 -14.97 -14.24
N ASP A 204 -8.49 -15.78 -13.20
CA ASP A 204 -9.53 -15.49 -12.21
C ASP A 204 -9.06 -14.47 -11.16
N VAL A 205 -8.88 -13.20 -11.56
CA VAL A 205 -8.49 -12.13 -10.63
C VAL A 205 -9.68 -11.75 -9.75
N ARG A 206 -9.60 -12.03 -8.45
CA ARG A 206 -10.64 -11.74 -7.44
C ARG A 206 -10.28 -10.57 -6.51
N CYS A 207 -9.07 -10.03 -6.61
CA CYS A 207 -8.66 -8.86 -5.86
C CYS A 207 -7.74 -7.97 -6.70
N VAL A 208 -8.07 -6.69 -6.81
CA VAL A 208 -7.25 -5.67 -7.47
C VAL A 208 -6.73 -4.70 -6.43
N VAL A 209 -5.42 -4.53 -6.38
CA VAL A 209 -4.74 -3.59 -5.50
C VAL A 209 -4.43 -2.32 -6.29
N MET A 210 -4.74 -1.17 -5.69
CA MET A 210 -4.37 0.13 -6.23
C MET A 210 -2.90 0.42 -5.89
N GLY A 211 -2.07 0.43 -6.92
CA GLY A 211 -0.61 0.50 -6.87
C GLY A 211 -0.03 1.90 -6.70
N CYS A 212 -0.80 2.84 -6.13
CA CYS A 212 -0.36 4.20 -5.82
C CYS A 212 -1.26 4.79 -4.73
N ALA A 213 -0.69 5.50 -3.76
CA ALA A 213 -1.46 6.19 -2.72
C ALA A 213 -2.39 7.27 -3.30
N GLY A 214 -2.04 7.86 -4.45
CA GLY A 214 -2.87 8.84 -5.16
C GLY A 214 -4.10 8.25 -5.87
N MET A 215 -4.28 6.92 -5.88
CA MET A 215 -5.45 6.26 -6.50
C MET A 215 -6.65 6.15 -5.55
N ALA A 216 -6.55 6.62 -4.31
CA ALA A 216 -7.68 6.63 -3.38
C ALA A 216 -8.89 7.36 -4.00
N GLY A 217 -10.07 6.73 -3.96
CA GLY A 217 -11.30 7.25 -4.58
C GLY A 217 -11.54 6.79 -6.01
N LEU A 218 -10.62 6.04 -6.63
CA LEU A 218 -10.77 5.52 -8.00
C LEU A 218 -11.34 4.09 -8.05
N GLU A 219 -11.84 3.56 -6.93
CA GLU A 219 -12.37 2.20 -6.81
C GLU A 219 -13.54 1.95 -7.77
N GLU A 220 -14.36 2.95 -8.06
CA GLU A 220 -15.51 2.84 -8.97
C GLU A 220 -15.09 2.51 -10.41
N ILE A 221 -13.95 3.05 -10.86
CA ILE A 221 -13.42 2.80 -12.22
C ILE A 221 -12.96 1.34 -12.34
N ILE A 222 -12.27 0.84 -11.31
CA ILE A 222 -11.83 -0.56 -11.24
C ILE A 222 -13.05 -1.49 -11.16
N ARG A 223 -14.06 -1.14 -10.34
CA ARG A 223 -15.31 -1.89 -10.23
C ARG A 223 -16.05 -1.97 -11.56
N SER A 224 -16.19 -0.86 -12.27
CA SER A 224 -16.83 -0.81 -13.59
C SER A 224 -16.09 -1.71 -14.58
N SER A 225 -14.77 -1.63 -14.60
CA SER A 225 -13.93 -2.49 -15.46
C SER A 225 -14.09 -3.98 -15.14
N ALA A 226 -14.22 -4.34 -13.86
CA ALA A 226 -14.49 -5.71 -13.44
C ALA A 226 -15.85 -6.21 -13.91
N ASN A 227 -16.88 -5.36 -13.84
CA ASN A 227 -18.21 -5.69 -14.36
C ASN A 227 -18.20 -5.86 -15.89
N ASP A 228 -17.43 -5.06 -16.62
CA ASP A 228 -17.29 -5.19 -18.08
C ASP A 228 -16.64 -6.52 -18.48
N VAL A 229 -15.58 -6.93 -17.77
CA VAL A 229 -14.78 -8.12 -18.14
C VAL A 229 -15.43 -9.42 -17.65
N TYR A 230 -15.98 -9.44 -16.44
CA TYR A 230 -16.52 -10.66 -15.83
C TYR A 230 -18.04 -10.72 -15.80
N GLY A 231 -18.74 -9.67 -16.24
CA GLY A 231 -20.16 -9.51 -16.00
C GLY A 231 -20.46 -8.97 -14.59
N PRO A 232 -21.68 -8.45 -14.36
CA PRO A 232 -22.02 -7.73 -13.13
C PRO A 232 -21.97 -8.60 -11.87
N GLU A 233 -22.36 -9.88 -11.96
CA GLU A 233 -22.38 -10.78 -10.80
C GLU A 233 -20.97 -11.04 -10.28
N LYS A 234 -20.06 -11.53 -11.14
CA LYS A 234 -18.67 -11.83 -10.77
C LYS A 234 -17.84 -10.56 -10.58
N GLY A 235 -18.07 -9.53 -11.38
CA GLY A 235 -17.41 -8.23 -11.29
C GLY A 235 -17.66 -7.52 -9.96
N SER A 236 -18.89 -7.61 -9.42
CA SER A 236 -19.23 -7.05 -8.10
C SER A 236 -18.51 -7.71 -6.92
N GLN A 237 -18.03 -8.95 -7.10
CA GLN A 237 -17.34 -9.72 -6.06
C GLN A 237 -15.82 -9.47 -6.03
N VAL A 238 -15.25 -8.74 -6.99
CA VAL A 238 -13.82 -8.43 -6.99
C VAL A 238 -13.49 -7.50 -5.81
N PHE A 239 -12.53 -7.85 -4.97
CA PHE A 239 -12.07 -6.92 -3.93
C PHE A 239 -11.21 -5.82 -4.55
N ILE A 240 -11.34 -4.59 -4.03
CA ILE A 240 -10.54 -3.45 -4.46
C ILE A 240 -9.82 -2.92 -3.23
N VAL A 241 -8.50 -3.04 -3.22
CA VAL A 241 -7.67 -2.76 -2.05
C VAL A 241 -6.96 -1.42 -2.21
N ASP A 242 -7.21 -0.53 -1.27
CA ASP A 242 -6.43 0.67 -1.01
C ASP A 242 -5.29 0.31 -0.06
N GLY A 243 -4.04 0.57 -0.48
CA GLY A 243 -2.87 0.19 0.29
C GLY A 243 -2.71 0.91 1.62
N VAL A 244 -3.19 2.15 1.74
CA VAL A 244 -3.17 2.91 3.01
C VAL A 244 -4.13 2.28 4.00
N LYS A 245 -5.36 1.98 3.56
CA LYS A 245 -6.37 1.32 4.39
C LYS A 245 -5.91 -0.07 4.83
N ALA A 246 -5.37 -0.86 3.91
CA ALA A 246 -4.78 -2.17 4.20
C ALA A 246 -3.61 -2.07 5.19
N GLY A 247 -2.72 -1.10 4.98
CA GLY A 247 -1.57 -0.80 5.84
C GLY A 247 -1.95 -0.54 7.28
N ILE A 248 -2.93 0.33 7.52
CA ILE A 248 -3.37 0.68 8.87
C ILE A 248 -3.93 -0.53 9.61
N LEU A 249 -4.80 -1.32 8.97
CA LEU A 249 -5.39 -2.52 9.58
C LEU A 249 -4.32 -3.57 9.92
N GLN A 250 -3.41 -3.84 8.98
CA GLN A 250 -2.31 -4.79 9.18
C GLN A 250 -1.35 -4.34 10.28
N LEU A 251 -1.03 -3.05 10.31
CA LEU A 251 -0.09 -2.50 11.26
C LEU A 251 -0.68 -2.46 12.67
N GLU A 252 -1.96 -2.12 12.83
CA GLU A 252 -2.67 -2.24 14.11
C GLU A 252 -2.57 -3.67 14.65
N GLN A 253 -2.86 -4.67 13.80
CA GLN A 253 -2.77 -6.07 14.18
C GLN A 253 -1.34 -6.51 14.49
N THR A 254 -0.36 -5.99 13.77
CA THR A 254 1.07 -6.25 14.01
C THR A 254 1.51 -5.68 15.35
N VAL A 255 1.11 -4.45 15.71
CA VAL A 255 1.39 -3.86 17.03
C VAL A 255 0.79 -4.71 18.14
N ARG A 256 -0.47 -5.15 17.99
CA ARG A 256 -1.14 -6.05 18.96
C ARG A 256 -0.38 -7.36 19.11
N SER A 257 0.02 -7.97 17.99
CA SER A 257 0.75 -9.25 17.97
C SER A 257 2.12 -9.12 18.63
N ARG A 258 2.87 -8.06 18.32
CA ARG A 258 4.17 -7.77 18.94
C ARG A 258 4.04 -7.63 20.45
N ARG A 259 3.09 -6.81 20.92
CA ARG A 259 2.79 -6.66 22.35
C ARG A 259 2.33 -7.95 23.03
N LEU A 260 1.79 -8.92 22.29
CA LEU A 260 1.35 -10.20 22.84
C LEU A 260 2.47 -11.24 22.89
N PHE A 261 3.29 -11.31 21.84
CA PHE A 261 4.26 -12.40 21.63
C PHE A 261 5.72 -12.02 21.90
N GLN A 262 6.03 -10.74 22.12
CA GLN A 262 7.38 -10.28 22.51
C GLN A 262 7.53 -10.08 24.03
N ASN A 263 6.51 -10.44 24.82
CA ASN A 263 6.56 -10.42 26.29
C ASN A 263 7.14 -11.71 26.85
#